data_AF-A0A7W8DWE5-F1
#
_entry.id   AF-A0A7W8DWE5-F1
#
_cell.length_a   1.000
_cell.length_b   1.000
_cell.length_c   1.000
_cell.angle_alpha   90.00
_cell.angle_beta   90.00
_cell.angle_gamma   90.00
#
_symmetry.space_group_name_H-M   'P 1'
#
loop_
_entity.id
_entity.type
_entity.pdbx_description
1 polymer ?
#
loop_
_entity_poly.entity_id
_entity_poly.type
_entity_poly.pdbx_seq_one_letter_code
_entity_poly.pdbx_strand_id
1 'polypeptide(L)'
;MRVHPLAVLSLALAAPAAHASSPDAWEEFRADVEKSCLASLPEALGTPTVFVEPTGTQSFGIAAVEGLSPEAKSQITYVCIYDKEKKTVEVSPPIAAEFLHVVRESERAAAAAKRAETGDDKTVDDAGQE
;
A
#
# COMPACT_ATOMS: atom_id res chain seq x y z
N MET A 1 68.69 11.67 2.21
CA MET A 1 67.43 11.82 2.97
C MET A 1 66.29 11.43 2.04
N ARG A 2 65.53 10.37 2.40
CA ARG A 2 64.38 9.87 1.65
C ARG A 2 63.13 10.65 2.05
N VAL A 3 62.44 11.24 1.08
CA VAL A 3 61.10 11.82 1.25
C VAL A 3 60.15 11.05 0.36
N HIS A 4 59.30 10.22 0.96
CA HIS A 4 58.20 9.53 0.26
C HIS A 4 56.98 10.47 0.27
N PRO A 5 56.40 10.82 -0.88
CA PRO A 5 55.16 11.59 -0.88
C PRO A 5 54.02 10.68 -0.40
N LEU A 6 53.33 11.13 0.65
CA LEU A 6 52.10 10.52 1.14
C LEU A 6 51.04 10.56 0.03
N ALA A 7 50.66 9.37 -0.45
CA ALA A 7 49.49 9.20 -1.30
C ALA A 7 48.23 9.40 -0.44
N VAL A 8 47.58 10.55 -0.58
CA VAL A 8 46.26 10.81 -0.01
C VAL A 8 45.24 10.07 -0.88
N LEU A 9 44.80 8.91 -0.41
CA LEU A 9 43.72 8.14 -1.03
C LEU A 9 42.38 8.79 -0.65
N SER A 10 41.88 9.69 -1.49
CA SER A 10 40.57 10.29 -1.34
C SER A 10 39.49 9.22 -1.56
N LEU A 11 38.99 8.63 -0.47
CA LEU A 11 37.82 7.76 -0.48
C LEU A 11 36.59 8.64 -0.78
N ALA A 12 36.24 8.78 -2.06
CA ALA A 12 35.00 9.41 -2.47
C ALA A 12 33.83 8.57 -1.94
N LEU A 13 33.16 9.09 -0.92
CA LEU A 13 31.93 8.56 -0.37
C LEU A 13 30.87 8.56 -1.48
N ALA A 14 30.70 7.43 -2.17
CA ALA A 14 29.53 7.20 -3.00
C ALA A 14 28.31 7.08 -2.06
N ALA A 15 27.75 8.21 -1.66
CA ALA A 15 26.43 8.23 -1.06
C ALA A 15 25.48 7.59 -2.08
N PRO A 16 24.72 6.54 -1.74
CA PRO A 16 23.72 6.01 -2.65
C PRO A 16 22.76 7.15 -2.94
N ALA A 17 22.70 7.57 -4.21
CA ALA A 17 21.66 8.47 -4.65
C ALA A 17 20.33 7.74 -4.39
N ALA A 18 19.54 8.24 -3.45
CA ALA A 18 18.16 7.83 -3.27
C ALA A 18 17.41 8.30 -4.51
N HIS A 19 17.46 7.50 -5.57
CA HIS A 19 16.61 7.69 -6.73
C HIS A 19 15.19 7.41 -6.26
N ALA A 20 14.42 8.47 -6.00
CA ALA A 20 12.97 8.35 -5.93
C ALA A 20 12.54 7.68 -7.24
N SER A 21 11.82 6.55 -7.16
CA SER A 21 11.38 5.88 -8.38
C SER A 21 10.50 6.84 -9.19
N SER A 22 10.54 6.70 -10.51
CA SER A 22 9.70 7.48 -11.41
C SER A 22 8.21 7.18 -11.17
N PRO A 23 7.30 8.10 -11.56
CA PRO A 23 5.86 7.84 -11.50
C PRO A 23 5.44 6.55 -12.20
N ASP A 24 6.00 6.27 -13.39
CA ASP A 24 5.74 5.03 -14.14
C ASP A 24 6.16 3.79 -13.35
N ALA A 25 7.33 3.80 -12.70
CA ALA A 25 7.79 2.68 -11.90
C ALA A 25 6.87 2.41 -10.69
N TRP A 26 6.28 3.47 -10.11
CA TRP A 26 5.29 3.30 -9.05
C TRP A 26 3.95 2.77 -9.57
N GLU A 27 3.55 3.10 -10.78
CA GLU A 27 2.36 2.55 -11.40
C GLU A 27 2.50 1.05 -11.68
N GLU A 28 3.61 0.65 -12.32
CA GLU A 28 3.92 -0.76 -12.55
C GLU A 28 3.98 -1.54 -11.24
N PHE A 29 4.62 -0.97 -10.22
CA PHE A 29 4.67 -1.57 -8.88
C PHE A 29 3.28 -1.83 -8.30
N ARG A 30 2.38 -0.84 -8.33
CA ARG A 30 1.02 -1.01 -7.80
C ARG A 30 0.23 -2.05 -8.58
N ALA A 31 0.36 -2.05 -9.91
CA ALA A 31 -0.28 -3.05 -10.76
C ALA A 31 0.21 -4.47 -10.45
N ASP A 32 1.51 -4.63 -10.21
CA ASP A 32 2.10 -5.91 -9.79
C ASP A 32 1.54 -6.37 -8.44
N VAL A 33 1.49 -5.47 -7.44
CA VAL A 33 0.93 -5.77 -6.12
C VAL A 33 -0.53 -6.16 -6.23
N GLU A 34 -1.37 -5.37 -6.90
CA GLU A 34 -2.79 -5.64 -7.08
C GLU A 34 -3.02 -7.02 -7.71
N LYS A 35 -2.34 -7.29 -8.83
CA LYS A 35 -2.45 -8.55 -9.56
C LYS A 35 -2.04 -9.74 -8.71
N SER A 36 -0.88 -9.65 -8.06
CA SER A 36 -0.35 -10.74 -7.23
C SER A 36 -1.24 -10.99 -6.00
N CYS A 37 -1.77 -9.93 -5.38
CA CYS A 37 -2.68 -10.05 -4.25
C CYS A 37 -4.01 -10.69 -4.62
N LEU A 38 -4.66 -10.23 -5.69
CA LEU A 38 -5.92 -10.82 -6.17
C LEU A 38 -5.77 -12.29 -6.53
N ALA A 39 -4.66 -12.67 -7.16
CA ALA A 39 -4.38 -14.05 -7.52
C ALA A 39 -4.08 -14.97 -6.32
N SER A 40 -3.70 -14.39 -5.18
CA SER A 40 -3.32 -15.15 -3.97
C SER A 40 -4.43 -15.23 -2.93
N LEU A 41 -5.60 -14.67 -3.21
CA LEU A 41 -6.73 -14.74 -2.28
C LEU A 41 -7.19 -16.20 -2.07
N PRO A 42 -7.56 -16.58 -0.83
CA PRO A 42 -8.08 -17.93 -0.55
C PRO A 42 -9.40 -18.23 -1.27
N GLU A 43 -10.16 -17.20 -1.62
CA GLU A 43 -11.44 -17.30 -2.31
C GLU A 43 -11.62 -16.16 -3.32
N ALA A 44 -12.45 -16.40 -4.35
CA ALA A 44 -12.83 -15.37 -5.31
C ALA A 44 -13.95 -14.51 -4.72
N LEU A 45 -13.62 -13.28 -4.34
CA LEU A 45 -14.57 -12.34 -3.78
C LEU A 45 -15.50 -11.76 -4.87
N GLY A 46 -16.77 -11.56 -4.51
CA GLY A 46 -17.71 -10.79 -5.31
C GLY A 46 -17.39 -9.30 -5.27
N THR A 47 -17.37 -8.66 -6.45
CA THR A 47 -17.13 -7.21 -6.62
C THR A 47 -15.94 -6.68 -5.81
N PRO A 48 -14.73 -7.23 -6.00
CA PRO A 48 -13.58 -6.87 -5.18
C PRO A 48 -13.21 -5.41 -5.41
N THR A 49 -12.94 -4.71 -4.30
CA THR A 49 -12.36 -3.37 -4.25
C THR A 49 -10.96 -3.52 -3.71
N VAL A 50 -9.96 -3.08 -4.48
CA VAL A 50 -8.55 -3.15 -4.08
C VAL A 50 -8.06 -1.75 -3.78
N PHE A 51 -7.48 -1.57 -2.61
CA PHE A 51 -6.64 -0.43 -2.29
C PHE A 51 -5.20 -0.91 -2.21
N VAL A 52 -4.33 -0.35 -3.04
CA VAL A 52 -2.88 -0.56 -2.96
C VAL A 52 -2.25 0.67 -2.36
N GLU A 53 -1.42 0.49 -1.34
CA GLU A 53 -0.66 1.60 -0.77
C GLU A 53 0.33 2.14 -1.83
N PRO A 54 0.37 3.46 -2.10
CA PRO A 54 1.04 4.03 -3.27
C PRO A 54 2.50 3.64 -3.49
N THR A 55 3.27 3.44 -2.41
CA THR A 55 4.73 3.24 -2.47
C THR A 55 5.21 1.96 -1.79
N GLY A 56 4.39 1.37 -0.92
CA GLY A 56 4.80 0.31 -0.02
C GLY A 56 5.71 0.80 1.10
N THR A 57 6.21 -0.16 1.87
CA THR A 57 7.36 0.03 2.76
C THR A 57 8.67 -0.15 1.99
N GLN A 58 9.82 -0.10 2.66
CA GLN A 58 11.10 -0.39 1.99
C GLN A 58 11.12 -1.75 1.28
N SER A 59 10.58 -2.78 1.93
CA SER A 59 10.69 -4.17 1.44
C SER A 59 9.39 -4.74 0.91
N PHE A 60 8.25 -4.11 1.21
CA PHE A 60 6.93 -4.71 0.94
C PHE A 60 5.97 -3.76 0.23
N GLY A 61 5.17 -4.29 -0.68
CA GLY A 61 3.90 -3.69 -1.07
C GLY A 61 2.77 -4.15 -0.17
N ILE A 62 1.78 -3.30 0.03
CA ILE A 62 0.64 -3.56 0.90
C ILE A 62 -0.63 -3.27 0.11
N ALA A 63 -1.57 -4.20 0.14
CA ALA A 63 -2.90 -3.99 -0.40
C ALA A 63 -3.98 -4.46 0.58
N ALA A 64 -5.10 -3.75 0.61
CA ALA A 64 -6.33 -4.21 1.23
C ALA A 64 -7.32 -4.57 0.13
N VAL A 65 -7.83 -5.80 0.16
CA VAL A 65 -8.82 -6.29 -0.80
C VAL A 65 -10.11 -6.58 -0.06
N GLU A 66 -11.13 -5.77 -0.31
CA GLU A 66 -12.45 -5.94 0.26
C GLU A 66 -13.40 -6.54 -0.79
N GLY A 67 -14.26 -7.46 -0.40
CA GLY A 67 -15.27 -8.03 -1.29
C GLY A 67 -16.28 -8.92 -0.58
N LEU A 68 -17.29 -9.36 -1.32
CA LEU A 68 -18.31 -10.26 -0.79
C LEU A 68 -17.78 -11.69 -0.77
N SER A 69 -17.66 -12.29 0.42
CA SER A 69 -17.22 -13.68 0.57
C SER A 69 -18.35 -14.66 0.27
N PRO A 70 -18.19 -15.59 -0.69
CA PRO A 70 -19.12 -16.70 -0.86
C PRO A 70 -19.17 -17.65 0.35
N GLU A 71 -18.09 -17.78 1.12
CA GLU A 71 -18.00 -18.66 2.29
C GLU A 71 -18.68 -18.02 3.52
N ALA A 72 -18.29 -16.80 3.87
CA ALA A 72 -18.82 -16.08 5.04
C ALA A 72 -20.21 -15.47 4.80
N LYS A 73 -20.65 -15.37 3.54
CA LYS A 73 -21.91 -14.69 3.14
C LYS A 73 -21.99 -13.23 3.57
N SER A 74 -20.84 -12.58 3.75
CA SER A 74 -20.71 -11.20 4.21
C SER A 74 -19.56 -10.50 3.51
N GLN A 75 -19.51 -9.17 3.63
CA GLN A 75 -18.34 -8.40 3.21
C GLN A 75 -17.16 -8.73 4.13
N ILE A 76 -16.00 -9.01 3.55
CA ILE A 76 -14.75 -9.22 4.27
C ILE A 76 -13.62 -8.46 3.59
N THR A 77 -12.57 -8.21 4.36
CA THR A 77 -11.33 -7.60 3.89
C THR A 77 -10.17 -8.56 4.13
N TYR A 78 -9.31 -8.73 3.12
CA TYR A 78 -7.99 -9.32 3.26
C TYR A 78 -6.92 -8.24 3.21
N VAL A 79 -5.89 -8.37 4.04
CA VAL A 79 -4.66 -7.60 3.90
C VAL A 79 -3.63 -8.49 3.23
N CYS A 80 -3.05 -8.00 2.15
CA CYS A 80 -2.04 -8.66 1.35
C CYS A 80 -0.71 -7.95 1.48
N ILE A 81 0.35 -8.71 1.73
CA ILE A 81 1.73 -8.25 1.82
C ILE A 81 2.51 -8.88 0.66
N TYR A 82 3.07 -8.03 -0.19
CA TYR A 82 3.87 -8.42 -1.34
C TYR A 82 5.35 -8.15 -1.06
N ASP A 83 6.20 -9.19 -1.06
CA ASP A 83 7.65 -9.06 -0.92
C ASP A 83 8.25 -8.53 -2.24
N LYS A 84 8.87 -7.35 -2.19
CA LYS A 84 9.42 -6.69 -3.39
C LYS A 84 10.62 -7.44 -3.98
N GLU A 85 11.40 -8.12 -3.13
CA GLU A 85 12.62 -8.84 -3.52
C GLU A 85 12.27 -10.24 -3.99
N LYS A 86 11.48 -10.97 -3.21
CA LYS A 86 11.12 -12.37 -3.51
C LYS A 86 9.97 -12.50 -4.50
N LYS A 87 9.21 -11.42 -4.72
CA LYS A 87 8.01 -11.41 -5.57
C LYS A 87 6.97 -12.44 -5.10
N THR A 88 6.89 -12.67 -3.78
CA THR A 88 5.94 -13.57 -3.13
C THR A 88 4.88 -12.78 -2.38
N VAL A 89 3.72 -13.41 -2.16
CA VAL A 89 2.58 -12.80 -1.46
C VAL A 89 2.23 -13.60 -0.22
N GLU A 90 1.96 -12.89 0.87
CA GLU A 90 1.28 -13.41 2.05
C GLU A 90 -0.06 -12.69 2.21
N VAL A 91 -1.10 -13.43 2.56
CA VAL A 91 -2.46 -12.90 2.75
C VAL A 91 -2.90 -13.20 4.18
N SER A 92 -3.51 -12.21 4.82
CA SER A 92 -4.09 -12.37 6.15
C SER A 92 -5.26 -13.38 6.15
N PRO A 93 -5.70 -13.84 7.32
CA PRO A 93 -7.06 -14.38 7.47
C PRO A 93 -8.13 -13.33 7.09
N PRO A 94 -9.38 -13.76 6.85
CA PRO A 94 -10.47 -12.84 6.54
C PRO A 94 -10.77 -11.94 7.74
N ILE A 95 -10.92 -10.63 7.47
CA ILE A 95 -11.29 -9.62 8.47
C ILE A 95 -12.73 -9.21 8.20
N ALA A 96 -13.60 -9.30 9.20
CA ALA A 96 -15.00 -8.90 9.06
C ALA A 96 -15.12 -7.39 8.85
N ALA A 97 -16.11 -6.96 8.08
CA ALA A 97 -16.33 -5.55 7.74
C ALA A 97 -16.58 -4.64 8.95
N GLU A 98 -16.98 -5.18 10.10
CA GLU A 98 -17.10 -4.42 11.35
C GLU A 98 -15.74 -3.92 11.89
N PHE A 99 -14.63 -4.54 11.49
CA PHE A 99 -13.28 -4.16 11.91
C PHE A 99 -12.50 -3.37 10.85
N LEU A 100 -12.77 -3.61 9.57
CA LEU A 100 -12.01 -2.97 8.49
C LEU A 100 -12.85 -2.83 7.21
N HIS A 101 -13.08 -1.58 6.82
CA HIS A 101 -13.70 -1.19 5.56
C HIS A 101 -12.70 -0.49 4.64
N VAL A 102 -12.67 -0.88 3.36
CA VAL A 102 -11.83 -0.25 2.35
C VAL A 102 -12.65 0.81 1.60
N VAL A 103 -12.40 2.08 1.95
CA VAL A 103 -13.09 3.23 1.35
C VAL A 103 -12.87 3.29 -0.16
N ARG A 104 -13.95 3.39 -0.94
CA ARG A 104 -13.89 3.54 -2.40
C ARG A 104 -13.51 4.95 -2.82
N GLU A 105 -13.04 5.11 -4.05
CA GLU A 105 -12.74 6.44 -4.59
C GLU A 105 -13.94 7.39 -4.57
N SER A 106 -15.13 6.89 -4.88
CA SER A 106 -16.36 7.68 -4.82
C SER A 106 -16.66 8.18 -3.41
N GLU A 107 -16.38 7.37 -2.40
CA GLU A 107 -16.59 7.70 -0.99
C GLU A 107 -15.53 8.71 -0.51
N ARG A 108 -14.27 8.53 -0.92
CA ARG A 108 -13.21 9.54 -0.70
C ARG A 108 -13.56 10.88 -1.36
N ALA A 109 -14.06 10.86 -2.60
CA ALA A 109 -14.45 12.06 -3.32
C ALA A 109 -15.65 12.76 -2.64
N ALA A 110 -16.66 11.99 -2.22
CA ALA A 110 -17.78 12.52 -1.46
C ALA A 110 -17.35 13.13 -0.12
N ALA A 111 -16.45 12.46 0.62
CA ALA A 111 -15.89 12.99 1.86
C ALA A 111 -15.06 14.26 1.62
N ALA A 112 -14.25 14.31 0.56
CA ALA A 112 -13.49 15.51 0.19
C ALA A 112 -14.40 16.68 -0.18
N ALA A 113 -15.47 16.43 -0.95
CA ALA A 113 -16.48 17.44 -1.27
C ALA A 113 -17.16 17.96 0.00
N LYS A 114 -17.54 17.07 0.92
CA LYS A 114 -18.12 17.44 2.22
C LYS A 114 -17.17 18.29 3.07
N ARG A 115 -15.89 17.91 3.16
CA ARG A 115 -14.86 18.71 3.84
C ARG A 115 -14.69 20.10 3.24
N ALA A 116 -14.77 20.22 1.91
CA ALA A 116 -14.70 21.52 1.23
C ALA A 116 -15.92 22.41 1.52
N GLU A 117 -17.10 21.81 1.76
CA GLU A 117 -18.33 22.53 2.13
C GLU A 117 -18.33 22.95 3.61
N THR A 118 -17.84 22.11 4.53
CA THR A 118 -17.96 22.32 5.98
C THR A 118 -16.75 22.97 6.62
N GLY A 119 -15.56 22.88 6.01
CA GLY A 119 -14.29 23.30 6.62
C GLY A 119 -13.87 22.46 7.83
N ASP A 120 -14.54 21.32 8.08
CA ASP A 120 -14.31 20.46 9.23
C ASP A 120 -13.38 19.30 8.84
N ASP A 121 -12.18 19.23 9.42
CA ASP A 121 -11.16 18.19 9.16
C ASP A 121 -11.34 16.97 10.08
N LYS A 122 -12.55 16.78 10.61
CA LYS A 122 -12.85 15.72 11.56
C LYS A 122 -13.42 14.52 10.81
N THR A 123 -12.72 13.38 10.89
CA THR A 123 -13.28 12.08 10.50
C THR A 123 -14.11 11.53 11.65
N VAL A 124 -15.32 12.05 11.82
CA VAL A 124 -16.26 11.51 12.80
C VAL A 124 -16.90 10.24 12.23
N ASP A 125 -16.84 9.14 12.97
CA ASP A 125 -17.59 7.92 12.64
C ASP A 125 -19.11 8.14 12.79
N ASP A 126 -19.92 7.15 12.39
CA ASP A 126 -21.40 7.21 12.52
C ASP A 126 -21.87 7.35 13.98
N ALA A 127 -20.99 7.10 14.95
CA ALA A 127 -21.21 7.29 16.39
C ALA A 127 -20.75 8.68 16.89
N GLY A 128 -20.19 9.52 16.03
CA GLY A 128 -19.74 10.87 16.35
C GLY A 128 -18.40 10.92 17.10
N GLN A 129 -17.57 9.88 17.00
CA GLN A 129 -16.19 9.90 17.51
C GLN A 129 -15.19 10.35 16.44
N GLU A 130 -14.37 11.35 16.78
CA GLU A 130 -13.23 11.84 15.96
C GLU A 130 -12.07 10.85 15.87
#